data_AF-A0A5N5ZAD1-F1
#
_entry.id   AF-A0A5N5ZAD1-F1
#
_cell.length_a   1.000
_cell.length_b   1.000
_cell.length_c   1.000
_cell.angle_alpha   90.00
_cell.angle_beta   90.00
_cell.angle_gamma   90.00
#
_symmetry.space_group_name_H-M   'P 1'
#
loop_
_entity.id
_entity.type
_entity.pdbx_description
1 polymer ?
#
loop_
_entity_poly.entity_id
_entity_poly.type
_entity_poly.pdbx_seq_one_letter_code
_entity_poly.pdbx_strand_id
1 'polypeptide(L)' 'MMTQEELAIGLQQIYDQESDIDVDPQEARQRIAEAQAQLIAQFVIGRTTVVTGTVAGTAVTGTGIIQ' A
#
# COMPACT_ATOMS: atom_id res chain seq x y z
N MET A 1 -1.80 -12.29 4.34
CA MET A 1 -2.50 -11.00 4.16
C MET A 1 -2.08 -10.12 5.31
N MET A 2 -1.47 -8.97 5.03
CA MET A 2 -1.02 -8.05 6.07
C MET A 2 -2.23 -7.31 6.68
N THR A 3 -2.26 -7.24 8.00
CA THR A 3 -3.25 -6.50 8.78
C THR A 3 -2.96 -5.00 8.78
N GLN A 4 -3.92 -4.20 9.23
CA GLN A 4 -3.74 -2.74 9.32
C GLN A 4 -2.72 -2.36 10.41
N GLU A 5 -2.65 -3.16 11.47
CA GLU A 5 -1.68 -2.98 12.56
C GLU A 5 -0.25 -3.27 12.08
N GLU A 6 -0.06 -4.36 11.35
CA GLU A 6 1.24 -4.68 10.72
C GLU A 6 1.67 -3.62 9.70
N LEU A 7 0.72 -3.06 8.92
CA LEU A 7 1.00 -1.93 8.04
C LEU A 7 1.49 -0.70 8.83
N ALA A 8 0.79 -0.35 9.91
CA ALA A 8 1.13 0.82 10.73
C ALA A 8 2.52 0.66 11.38
N ILE A 9 2.81 -0.53 11.91
CA ILE A 9 4.13 -0.86 12.47
C ILE A 9 5.22 -0.74 11.40
N GLY A 10 5.00 -1.30 10.21
CA GLY A 10 5.98 -1.23 9.12
C GLY A 10 6.22 0.20 8.62
N LEU A 11 5.18 1.02 8.54
CA LEU A 11 5.33 2.43 8.19
C LEU A 11 6.16 3.20 9.22
N GLN A 12 5.91 2.95 10.51
CA GLN A 12 6.70 3.56 11.58
C GLN A 12 8.18 3.16 11.49
N GLN A 13 8.47 1.88 11.25
CA GLN A 13 9.84 1.39 11.09
C GLN A 13 10.60 2.05 9.93
N ILE A 14 9.92 2.35 8.81
CA ILE A 14 10.52 3.07 7.68
C ILE A 14 10.93 4.48 8.10
N TYR A 15 10.08 5.18 8.85
CA TYR A 15 10.38 6.52 9.33
C TYR A 15 11.52 6.52 10.36
N ASP A 16 11.50 5.57 11.30
CA ASP A 16 12.54 5.44 12.32
C ASP A 16 13.91 5.17 11.68
N GLN A 17 13.98 4.24 10.71
CA GLN A 17 15.23 3.92 10.00
C GLN A 17 15.82 5.12 9.26
N GLU A 18 15.00 5.89 8.56
CA GLU A 18 15.48 7.03 7.77
C GLU A 18 15.77 8.26 8.66
N SER A 19 15.26 8.29 9.90
CA SER A 19 15.57 9.32 10.88
C SER A 19 16.93 9.14 11.55
N ASP A 20 17.44 7.90 11.60
CA ASP A 20 18.71 7.53 12.23
C ASP A 20 19.92 7.63 11.27
N ILE A 21 19.69 7.95 10.00
CA ILE A 21 20.74 8.02 8.97
C ILE A 21 21.00 9.48 8.59
N ASP A 22 22.27 9.89 8.62
CA ASP A 22 22.69 11.20 8.11
C ASP A 22 22.86 11.12 6.59
N VAL A 23 21.75 11.28 5.87
CA VAL A 23 21.65 11.32 4.39
C VAL A 23 21.03 12.62 3.93
N ASP A 24 21.24 12.94 2.65
CA ASP A 24 20.56 14.07 2.04
C ASP A 24 19.03 13.92 2.15
N PRO A 25 18.30 14.96 2.59
CA PRO A 25 16.85 14.86 2.79
C PRO A 25 16.06 14.52 1.53
N GLN A 26 16.55 14.85 0.33
CA GLN A 26 15.90 14.49 -0.93
C GLN A 26 16.01 12.98 -1.16
N GLU A 27 17.19 12.41 -0.93
CA GLU A 27 17.43 10.97 -1.07
C GLU A 27 16.63 10.17 -0.03
N ALA A 28 16.62 10.61 1.23
CA ALA A 28 15.83 9.99 2.29
C ALA A 28 14.33 9.96 1.95
N ARG A 29 13.77 11.07 1.47
CA ARG A 29 12.35 11.12 1.04
C ARG A 29 12.06 10.18 -0.11
N GLN A 30 12.98 10.03 -1.05
CA GLN A 30 12.81 9.09 -2.16
C GLN A 30 12.77 7.66 -1.64
N ARG A 31 13.70 7.27 -0.76
CA ARG A 31 13.74 5.93 -0.15
C ARG A 31 12.50 5.62 0.68
N ILE A 32 12.04 6.58 1.50
CA ILE A 32 10.78 6.46 2.23
C ILE A 32 9.62 6.19 1.26
N ALA A 33 9.49 6.98 0.19
CA ALA A 33 8.41 6.82 -0.77
C ALA A 33 8.42 5.45 -1.45
N GLU A 34 9.60 4.96 -1.84
CA GLU A 34 9.78 3.63 -2.44
C GLU A 34 9.41 2.50 -1.46
N ALA A 35 9.90 2.58 -0.21
CA ALA A 35 9.61 1.61 0.83
C ALA A 35 8.11 1.58 1.20
N GLN A 36 7.48 2.76 1.30
CA GLN A 36 6.04 2.87 1.55
C GLN A 36 5.21 2.26 0.42
N ALA A 37 5.56 2.54 -0.83
CA ALA A 37 4.85 1.98 -1.97
C ALA A 37 4.90 0.45 -1.97
N GLN A 38 6.05 -0.13 -1.66
CA GLN A 38 6.21 -1.59 -1.55
C GLN A 38 5.38 -2.17 -0.41
N LEU A 39 5.42 -1.55 0.77
CA LEU A 39 4.68 -2.03 1.94
C LEU A 39 3.17 -1.96 1.72
N ILE A 40 2.68 -0.86 1.11
CA ILE A 40 1.26 -0.72 0.75
C ILE A 40 0.86 -1.75 -0.31
N ALA A 41 1.72 -2.04 -1.30
CA ALA A 41 1.43 -3.09 -2.27
C ALA A 41 1.21 -4.45 -1.57
N GLN A 42 2.06 -4.81 -0.62
CA GLN A 42 1.89 -6.05 0.17
C GLN A 42 0.62 -6.06 1.03
N PHE A 43 0.17 -4.90 1.50
CA PHE A 43 -1.08 -4.76 2.25
C PHE A 43 -2.33 -5.01 1.39
N VAL A 44 -2.28 -4.53 0.15
CA VAL A 44 -3.41 -4.50 -0.77
C VAL A 44 -3.56 -5.83 -1.51
N ILE A 45 -2.45 -6.52 -1.80
CA ILE A 45 -2.46 -7.85 -2.42
C ILE A 45 -3.29 -8.83 -1.57
N GLY A 46 -4.19 -9.55 -2.24
CA GLY A 46 -5.07 -10.53 -1.61
C GLY A 46 -6.34 -9.94 -1.00
N ARG A 47 -6.53 -8.61 -0.97
CA ARG A 47 -7.78 -7.99 -0.48
C ARG A 47 -8.89 -8.11 -1.52
N THR A 48 -10.10 -8.37 -1.03
CA THR A 48 -11.31 -8.36 -1.86
C THR A 48 -11.70 -6.91 -2.17
N THR A 49 -11.88 -6.60 -3.44
CA THR A 49 -12.42 -5.34 -3.93
C THR A 49 -13.77 -5.57 -4.61
N VAL A 50 -14.61 -4.55 -4.63
CA VAL A 50 -15.88 -4.55 -5.35
C VAL A 50 -15.68 -3.81 -6.65
N VAL A 51 -15.96 -4.48 -7.76
CA VAL A 51 -15.91 -3.92 -9.11
C VAL A 51 -17.34 -3.70 -9.58
N THR A 52 -17.68 -2.44 -9.84
CA THR A 52 -18.94 -2.08 -10.49
C THR A 52 -18.70 -1.83 -11.97
N GLY A 53 -19.45 -2.52 -12.82
CA GLY A 53 -19.47 -2.34 -14.26
C GLY A 53 -20.90 -2.17 -14.78
N THR A 54 -21.05 -1.95 -16.08
CA THR A 54 -22.36 -1.84 -16.73
C THR A 54 -22.44 -2.87 -17.85
N VAL A 55 -23.46 -3.73 -17.84
CA VAL A 55 -23.72 -4.70 -18.90
C VAL A 55 -25.10 -4.43 -19.48
N ALA A 56 -25.18 -4.17 -20.77
CA ALA A 56 -26.42 -3.87 -21.49
C ALA A 56 -27.29 -2.76 -20.84
N GLY A 57 -26.65 -1.74 -20.25
CA GLY A 57 -27.34 -0.61 -19.60
C GLY A 57 -27.70 -0.82 -18.12
N THR A 58 -27.47 -2.01 -17.57
CA THR A 58 -27.70 -2.33 -16.15
C THR A 58 -26.39 -2.33 -15.38
N ALA A 59 -26.35 -1.70 -14.20
CA ALA A 59 -25.20 -1.78 -13.31
C ALA A 59 -25.05 -3.20 -12.75
N VAL A 60 -23.84 -3.74 -12.77
CA VAL A 60 -23.50 -5.07 -12.29
C VAL A 60 -22.35 -4.95 -11.30
N THR A 61 -22.46 -5.68 -10.20
CA THR A 61 -21.45 -5.69 -9.14
C THR A 61 -20.78 -7.05 -9.08
N GLY A 62 -19.46 -7.08 -9.15
CA GLY A 62 -18.64 -8.27 -8.93
C GLY A 62 -17.65 -8.04 -7.79
N THR A 63 -17.17 -9.11 -7.17
CA THR A 63 -16.04 -9.06 -6.23
C THR A 63 -14.81 -9.66 -6.88
N GLY A 64 -13.66 -9.01 -6.75
CA GLY A 64 -12.36 -9.49 -7.23
C GLY A 64 -11.32 -9.47 -6.11
N ILE A 65 -10.24 -10.24 -6.27
CA ILE A 65 -9.07 -10.16 -5.39
C ILE A 65 -8.01 -9.32 -6.09
N ILE A 66 -7.41 -8.38 -5.37
CA ILE A 66 -6.30 -7.58 -5.92
C ILE A 66 -5.05 -8.49 -6.00
N GLN A 67 -4.47 -8.59 -7.19
CA GLN A 67 -3.25 -9.36 -7.47
C GLN A 67 -2.02 -8.45 -7.54
#